data_AF-A0A2P4YF21-F1
#
_entry.id   AF-A0A2P4YF21-F1
#
_cell.length_a   1.000
_cell.length_b   1.000
_cell.length_c   1.000
_cell.angle_alpha   90.00
_cell.angle_beta   90.00
_cell.angle_gamma   90.00
#
_symmetry.space_group_name_H-M   'P 1'
#
loop_
_entity.id
_entity.type
_entity.pdbx_description
1 polymer ?
#
loop_
_entity_poly.entity_id
_entity_poly.type
_entity_poly.pdbx_seq_one_letter_code
_entity_poly.pdbx_strand_id
1 'polypeptide(L)'
;MSSSYKQKKLKTLATRKKTRKRRMEEGMTFEDDSGRLFQPPSTRDPRWKKPSIESVVSSISKSKRQKKAEKKRRKLAANQDEGDGEEEIEVVEQEPASSDEEVEELNDENTMNDAVFDLPKTPLHLCKSLDDVVVKAAAKHAEIRCKDGRQKTKVLLLVDTRSIFKLMKKKMSIRPEMVKAKSRLGVGSAKKPEMAYKNTGLVKTPLDRFKDVNKPVLTGFKSGKLSSILAEDLSFYPYTEFKVQHVIFVAKQASSAINLDRNLLRNVELHSFVIDDKVSEDDLKALQAIYTVTST
;
A
#
# COMPACT_ATOMS: atom_id res chain seq x y z
N MET A 1 18.29 -44.93 11.86
CA MET A 1 18.11 -43.96 12.95
C MET A 1 16.78 -43.22 12.77
N SER A 2 15.77 -43.50 13.61
CA SER A 2 14.41 -42.92 13.46
C SER A 2 14.40 -41.46 13.90
N SER A 3 13.88 -40.57 13.06
CA SER A 3 13.94 -39.11 13.30
C SER A 3 13.27 -38.70 14.61
N SER A 4 13.90 -37.77 15.33
CA SER A 4 13.42 -37.13 16.57
C SER A 4 11.94 -36.72 16.51
N TYR A 5 11.46 -36.32 15.33
CA TYR A 5 10.08 -35.95 15.09
C TYR A 5 9.08 -37.13 15.23
N LYS A 6 9.41 -38.32 14.70
CA LYS A 6 8.53 -39.50 14.80
C LYS A 6 8.38 -39.94 16.26
N GLN A 7 9.47 -39.93 17.03
CA GLN A 7 9.44 -40.25 18.46
C GLN A 7 8.64 -39.22 19.27
N LYS A 8 8.80 -37.93 18.98
CA LYS A 8 8.04 -36.87 19.66
C LYS A 8 6.54 -36.98 19.36
N LYS A 9 6.15 -37.23 18.11
CA LYS A 9 4.76 -37.43 17.69
C LYS A 9 4.12 -38.66 18.36
N LEU A 10 4.84 -39.78 18.42
CA LEU A 10 4.37 -41.00 19.09
C LEU A 10 4.17 -40.79 20.59
N LYS A 11 5.11 -40.12 21.27
CA LYS A 11 4.98 -39.77 22.69
C LYS A 11 3.76 -38.87 22.95
N THR A 12 3.52 -37.86 22.11
CA THR A 12 2.35 -36.97 22.25
C THR A 12 1.02 -37.69 21.98
N LEU A 13 0.99 -38.63 21.02
CA LEU A 13 -0.22 -39.44 20.76
C LEU A 13 -0.50 -40.41 21.91
N ALA A 14 0.53 -41.02 22.48
CA ALA A 14 0.39 -41.95 23.62
C ALA A 14 -0.14 -41.23 24.88
N THR A 15 0.38 -40.04 25.20
CA THR A 15 -0.12 -39.26 26.35
C THR A 15 -1.56 -38.80 26.15
N ARG A 16 -1.93 -38.41 24.92
CA ARG A 16 -3.30 -37.99 24.58
C ARG A 16 -4.32 -39.14 24.62
N LYS A 17 -3.91 -40.35 24.24
CA LYS A 17 -4.75 -41.56 24.42
C LYS A 17 -4.92 -41.92 25.89
N LYS A 18 -3.85 -41.82 26.70
CA LYS A 18 -3.90 -42.11 28.14
C LYS A 18 -4.77 -41.12 28.91
N THR A 19 -4.70 -39.82 28.58
CA THR A 19 -5.56 -38.80 29.20
C THR A 19 -7.01 -38.91 28.76
N ARG A 20 -7.28 -39.31 27.50
CA ARG A 20 -8.64 -39.63 27.06
C ARG A 20 -9.22 -40.81 27.84
N LYS A 21 -8.46 -41.91 27.99
CA LYS A 21 -8.91 -43.10 28.75
C LYS A 21 -9.26 -42.75 30.21
N ARG A 22 -8.38 -42.01 30.90
CA ARG A 22 -8.62 -41.57 32.28
C ARG A 22 -9.88 -40.71 32.43
N ARG A 23 -10.16 -39.82 31.48
CA ARG A 23 -11.38 -38.99 31.55
C ARG A 23 -12.67 -39.77 31.36
N MET A 24 -12.64 -40.88 30.60
CA MET A 24 -13.79 -41.78 30.50
C MET A 24 -13.92 -42.62 31.76
N GLU A 25 -12.81 -43.12 32.33
CA GLU A 25 -12.79 -43.86 33.60
C GLU A 25 -13.27 -43.00 34.79
N GLU A 26 -13.00 -41.69 34.78
CA GLU A 26 -13.43 -40.71 35.80
C GLU A 26 -14.89 -40.23 35.62
N GLY A 27 -15.65 -40.77 34.65
CA GLY A 27 -17.07 -40.44 34.45
C GLY A 27 -17.34 -39.00 33.97
N MET A 28 -16.31 -38.28 33.53
CA MET A 28 -16.41 -36.87 33.11
C MET A 28 -16.92 -36.68 31.66
N THR A 29 -17.39 -37.75 31.01
CA THR A 29 -17.88 -37.72 29.62
C THR A 29 -19.11 -38.60 29.47
N PHE A 30 -20.25 -38.00 29.11
CA PHE A 30 -21.42 -38.71 28.59
C PHE A 30 -21.16 -39.02 27.11
N GLU A 31 -21.24 -40.29 26.71
CA GLU A 31 -21.13 -40.68 25.30
C GLU A 31 -22.50 -40.51 24.64
N ASP A 32 -22.54 -39.72 23.56
CA ASP A 32 -23.61 -39.79 22.57
C ASP A 32 -23.04 -40.61 21.41
N ASP A 33 -23.83 -41.50 20.79
CA ASP A 33 -23.41 -42.51 19.79
C ASP A 33 -22.72 -41.94 18.52
N SER A 34 -22.55 -40.63 18.45
CA SER A 34 -21.88 -39.86 17.40
C SER A 34 -20.33 -39.88 17.46
N GLY A 35 -19.72 -40.46 18.50
CA GLY A 35 -18.26 -40.54 18.64
C GLY A 35 -17.55 -39.19 18.85
N ARG A 36 -18.31 -38.10 19.09
CA ARG A 36 -17.78 -36.77 19.39
C ARG A 36 -17.75 -36.55 20.90
N LEU A 37 -16.56 -36.26 21.45
CA LEU A 37 -16.43 -35.85 22.85
C LEU A 37 -17.20 -34.53 23.07
N PHE A 38 -18.22 -34.58 23.92
CA PHE A 38 -18.85 -33.40 24.48
C PHE A 38 -17.79 -32.64 25.30
N GLN A 39 -17.35 -31.49 24.82
CA GLN A 39 -16.52 -30.59 25.62
C GLN A 39 -17.46 -29.78 26.52
N PRO A 40 -17.30 -29.80 27.86
CA PRO A 40 -18.06 -28.90 28.70
C PRO A 40 -17.78 -27.45 28.29
N PRO A 41 -18.77 -26.55 28.39
CA PRO A 41 -18.60 -25.15 28.03
C PRO A 41 -17.40 -24.57 28.79
N SER A 42 -16.53 -23.90 28.04
CA SER A 42 -15.31 -23.29 28.56
C SER A 42 -15.65 -22.32 29.69
N THR A 43 -15.13 -22.57 30.90
CA THR A 43 -15.19 -21.65 32.05
C THR A 43 -14.41 -20.35 31.84
N ARG A 44 -13.65 -20.25 30.76
CA ARG A 44 -12.95 -19.03 30.37
C ARG A 44 -13.95 -18.02 29.82
N ASP A 45 -14.01 -16.87 30.49
CA ASP A 45 -14.90 -15.78 30.12
C ASP A 45 -14.67 -15.38 28.64
N PRO A 46 -15.72 -15.28 27.82
CA PRO A 46 -15.55 -15.11 26.39
C PRO A 46 -14.89 -13.77 26.07
N ARG A 47 -13.89 -13.78 25.18
CA ARG A 47 -13.08 -12.59 24.78
C ARG A 47 -13.87 -11.39 24.23
N TRP A 48 -15.17 -11.54 23.99
CA TRP A 48 -16.07 -10.50 23.53
C TRP A 48 -16.77 -9.74 24.67
N LYS A 49 -16.73 -10.26 25.91
CA LYS A 49 -17.14 -9.48 27.08
C LYS A 49 -16.05 -8.47 27.45
N LYS A 50 -16.46 -7.23 27.70
CA LYS A 50 -15.55 -6.17 28.18
C LYS A 50 -14.95 -6.62 29.53
N PRO A 51 -13.62 -6.56 29.70
CA PRO A 51 -13.00 -6.94 30.96
C PRO A 51 -13.55 -6.07 32.11
N SER A 52 -13.86 -6.69 33.24
CA SER A 52 -14.30 -5.97 34.44
C SER A 52 -13.18 -5.06 34.96
N ILE A 53 -13.54 -3.95 35.60
CA ILE A 53 -12.59 -2.95 36.13
C ILE A 53 -11.55 -3.59 37.07
N GLU A 54 -11.95 -4.59 37.85
CA GLU A 54 -11.06 -5.34 38.75
C GLU A 54 -10.02 -6.18 37.98
N SER A 55 -10.39 -6.76 36.84
CA SER A 55 -9.45 -7.46 35.96
C SER A 55 -8.43 -6.52 35.33
N VAL A 56 -8.84 -5.28 35.03
CA VAL A 56 -7.95 -4.23 34.50
C VAL A 56 -6.96 -3.80 35.58
N VAL A 57 -7.42 -3.49 36.79
CA VAL A 57 -6.56 -3.05 37.91
C VAL A 57 -5.56 -4.14 38.34
N SER A 58 -6.00 -5.40 38.37
CA SER A 58 -5.13 -6.54 38.69
C SER A 58 -4.08 -6.83 37.60
N SER A 59 -4.39 -6.55 36.33
CA SER A 59 -3.43 -6.67 35.23
C SER A 59 -2.35 -5.57 35.27
N ILE A 60 -2.74 -4.34 35.63
CA ILE A 60 -1.82 -3.19 35.76
C ILE A 60 -0.83 -3.41 36.91
N SER A 61 -1.29 -3.92 38.04
CA SER A 61 -0.46 -4.22 39.21
C SER A 61 0.54 -5.38 38.94
N LYS A 62 0.10 -6.44 38.24
CA LYS A 62 1.00 -7.53 37.80
C LYS A 62 2.06 -7.05 36.80
N SER A 63 1.69 -6.17 35.85
CA SER A 63 2.61 -5.56 34.89
C SER A 63 3.69 -4.69 35.54
N LYS A 64 3.34 -3.89 36.57
CA LYS A 64 4.31 -3.09 37.34
C LYS A 64 5.33 -3.97 38.09
N ARG A 65 4.90 -5.10 38.66
CA ARG A 65 5.81 -6.04 39.36
C ARG A 65 6.78 -6.73 38.40
N GLN A 66 6.32 -7.11 37.21
CA GLN A 66 7.17 -7.69 36.16
C GLN A 66 8.21 -6.69 35.63
N LYS A 67 7.83 -5.43 35.37
CA LYS A 67 8.76 -4.37 34.94
C LYS A 67 9.85 -4.08 35.98
N LYS A 68 9.54 -4.13 37.27
CA LYS A 68 10.55 -3.98 38.34
C LYS A 68 11.54 -5.16 38.40
N ALA A 69 11.07 -6.38 38.17
CA ALA A 69 11.93 -7.56 38.12
C ALA A 69 12.85 -7.56 36.88
N GLU A 70 12.34 -7.14 35.72
CA GLU A 70 13.11 -7.06 34.48
C GLU A 70 14.18 -5.95 34.53
N LYS A 71 13.88 -4.80 35.15
CA LYS A 71 14.86 -3.73 35.39
C LYS A 71 15.99 -4.17 36.32
N LYS A 72 15.70 -4.99 37.35
CA LYS A 72 16.75 -5.59 38.21
C LYS A 72 17.63 -6.58 37.46
N ARG A 73 17.07 -7.39 36.57
CA ARG A 73 17.84 -8.33 35.73
C ARG A 73 18.76 -7.63 34.74
N ARG A 74 18.34 -6.53 34.12
CA ARG A 74 19.20 -5.75 33.22
C ARG A 74 20.37 -5.05 33.93
N LYS A 75 20.17 -4.60 35.18
CA LYS A 75 21.27 -4.01 35.96
C LYS A 75 22.33 -5.04 36.38
N LEU A 76 21.94 -6.29 36.61
CA LEU A 76 22.89 -7.36 36.92
C LEU A 76 23.71 -7.80 35.70
N ALA A 77 23.15 -7.69 34.49
CA ALA A 77 23.86 -8.03 33.25
C ALA A 77 24.85 -6.94 32.79
N ALA A 78 24.63 -5.67 33.15
CA ALA A 78 25.51 -4.56 32.78
C ALA A 78 26.83 -4.51 33.58
N ASN A 79 26.87 -5.14 34.77
CA ASN A 79 28.07 -5.19 35.62
C ASN A 79 29.00 -6.39 35.29
N GLN A 80 28.76 -7.12 34.19
CA GLN A 80 29.58 -8.26 33.76
C GLN A 80 30.40 -7.98 32.49
N ASP A 81 30.33 -6.77 31.92
CA ASP A 81 30.88 -6.46 30.59
C ASP A 81 31.84 -5.25 30.60
N GLU A 82 32.54 -5.03 31.71
CA GLU A 82 33.73 -4.15 31.72
C GLU A 82 34.98 -5.02 31.76
N GLY A 83 35.46 -5.37 30.56
CA GLY A 83 36.65 -6.17 30.36
C GLY A 83 37.09 -6.16 28.90
N ASP A 84 37.89 -5.14 28.59
CA ASP A 84 39.07 -5.21 27.71
C ASP A 84 38.92 -4.94 26.19
N GLY A 85 39.85 -4.11 25.70
CA GLY A 85 40.30 -4.12 24.30
C GLY A 85 39.90 -2.94 23.40
N GLU A 86 40.64 -1.83 23.53
CA GLU A 86 40.76 -0.78 22.50
C GLU A 86 41.43 -1.33 21.24
N GLU A 87 41.00 -0.94 20.03
CA GLU A 87 41.91 -0.82 18.89
C GLU A 87 41.35 0.15 17.83
N GLU A 88 42.14 1.18 17.62
CA GLU A 88 42.04 2.33 16.74
C GLU A 88 42.65 1.96 15.37
N ILE A 89 41.96 2.19 14.24
CA ILE A 89 42.57 2.08 12.90
C ILE A 89 42.12 3.22 11.98
N GLU A 90 43.14 3.73 11.31
CA GLU A 90 43.37 4.99 10.61
C GLU A 90 42.96 4.97 9.11
N VAL A 91 42.45 6.13 8.66
CA VAL A 91 42.54 6.85 7.36
C VAL A 91 43.01 6.11 6.08
N VAL A 92 42.29 6.30 4.94
CA VAL A 92 42.84 6.80 3.63
C VAL A 92 41.68 7.29 2.71
N GLU A 93 41.80 8.55 2.27
CA GLU A 93 41.05 9.19 1.17
C GLU A 93 41.69 8.88 -0.20
N GLN A 94 40.88 8.85 -1.28
CA GLN A 94 41.39 9.11 -2.63
C GLN A 94 40.30 9.77 -3.51
N GLU A 95 40.72 10.86 -4.16
CA GLU A 95 39.95 11.81 -4.98
C GLU A 95 39.70 11.33 -6.44
N PRO A 96 38.90 12.08 -7.25
CA PRO A 96 38.16 11.57 -8.42
C PRO A 96 38.89 11.77 -9.77
N ALA A 97 38.44 11.04 -10.79
CA ALA A 97 38.82 11.27 -12.19
C ALA A 97 37.59 11.62 -13.05
N SER A 98 37.73 12.76 -13.70
CA SER A 98 36.93 13.38 -14.76
C SER A 98 36.85 12.53 -16.04
N SER A 99 35.72 12.58 -16.74
CA SER A 99 35.67 12.60 -18.21
C SER A 99 34.34 13.18 -18.68
N ASP A 100 34.47 14.28 -19.42
CA ASP A 100 33.46 15.08 -20.11
C ASP A 100 33.50 14.66 -21.59
N GLU A 101 32.36 14.35 -22.22
CA GLU A 101 32.22 14.40 -23.69
C GLU A 101 30.77 14.76 -24.07
N GLU A 102 30.69 15.51 -25.16
CA GLU A 102 29.68 16.49 -25.51
C GLU A 102 28.44 15.94 -26.26
N VAL A 103 27.38 16.73 -26.10
CA VAL A 103 26.20 17.04 -26.96
C VAL A 103 26.18 16.45 -28.39
N GLU A 104 25.03 15.87 -28.77
CA GLU A 104 24.42 16.16 -30.09
C GLU A 104 22.89 16.30 -29.99
N GLU A 105 22.40 17.44 -30.47
CA GLU A 105 21.01 17.76 -30.79
C GLU A 105 20.68 17.22 -32.20
N LEU A 106 19.54 16.55 -32.37
CA LEU A 106 18.84 16.53 -33.67
C LEU A 106 17.33 16.59 -33.43
N ASN A 107 16.77 17.78 -33.67
CA ASN A 107 15.40 17.95 -34.13
C ASN A 107 15.25 17.23 -35.48
N ASP A 108 14.12 16.57 -35.73
CA ASP A 108 13.29 17.04 -36.84
C ASP A 108 11.85 16.52 -36.79
N GLU A 109 11.02 17.41 -37.29
CA GLU A 109 9.57 17.37 -37.43
C GLU A 109 9.10 16.13 -38.20
N ASN A 110 8.03 15.49 -37.72
CA ASN A 110 7.18 14.68 -38.59
C ASN A 110 5.70 14.89 -38.22
N THR A 111 5.20 16.00 -38.76
CA THR A 111 3.80 16.30 -39.01
C THR A 111 3.20 15.23 -39.95
N MET A 112 1.91 14.91 -39.74
CA MET A 112 1.00 14.17 -40.65
C MET A 112 0.99 12.63 -40.55
N ASN A 113 0.06 12.11 -39.74
CA ASN A 113 -0.75 10.92 -40.05
C ASN A 113 -2.08 11.01 -39.29
N ASP A 114 -3.01 11.80 -39.84
CA ASP A 114 -4.26 12.27 -39.22
C ASP A 114 -5.52 11.53 -39.70
N ALA A 115 -5.47 10.20 -39.91
CA ALA A 115 -6.60 9.50 -40.55
C ALA A 115 -6.85 8.01 -40.20
N VAL A 116 -6.48 7.49 -39.03
CA VAL A 116 -6.75 6.04 -38.72
C VAL A 116 -7.34 5.73 -37.34
N PHE A 117 -7.52 6.69 -36.41
CA PHE A 117 -8.04 6.34 -35.08
C PHE A 117 -8.92 7.43 -34.44
N ASP A 118 -10.17 7.54 -34.88
CA ASP A 118 -11.21 8.26 -34.14
C ASP A 118 -11.49 7.53 -32.82
N LEU A 119 -10.76 7.92 -31.77
CA LEU A 119 -11.00 7.43 -30.43
C LEU A 119 -12.32 8.01 -29.91
N PRO A 120 -13.16 7.19 -29.24
CA PRO A 120 -14.43 7.68 -28.70
C PRO A 120 -14.16 8.85 -27.77
N LYS A 121 -14.94 9.93 -27.93
CA LYS A 121 -14.84 11.12 -27.07
C LYS A 121 -15.05 10.72 -25.62
N THR A 122 -14.01 10.90 -24.81
CA THR A 122 -14.07 10.63 -23.37
C THR A 122 -14.70 11.82 -22.64
N PRO A 123 -15.45 11.60 -21.55
CA PRO A 123 -16.06 12.69 -20.81
C PRO A 123 -14.98 13.55 -20.12
N LEU A 124 -15.10 14.86 -20.28
CA LEU A 124 -14.28 15.85 -19.59
C LEU A 124 -15.18 16.72 -18.71
N HIS A 125 -14.84 16.81 -17.43
CA HIS A 125 -15.58 17.61 -16.46
C HIS A 125 -14.86 18.93 -16.21
N LEU A 126 -15.50 20.04 -16.60
CA LEU A 126 -15.06 21.37 -16.22
C LEU A 126 -15.52 21.65 -14.79
N CYS A 127 -14.61 22.16 -13.97
CA CYS A 127 -14.80 22.36 -12.55
C CYS A 127 -14.49 23.81 -12.19
N LYS A 128 -15.27 24.37 -11.27
CA LYS A 128 -15.24 25.81 -10.97
C LYS A 128 -14.04 26.24 -10.15
N SER A 129 -13.42 25.32 -9.43
CA SER A 129 -12.30 25.65 -8.54
C SER A 129 -11.37 24.46 -8.36
N LEU A 130 -10.20 24.74 -7.81
CA LEU A 130 -9.20 23.73 -7.49
C LEU A 130 -9.74 22.68 -6.49
N ASP A 131 -10.43 23.14 -5.44
CA ASP A 131 -11.02 22.23 -4.46
C ASP A 131 -12.14 21.37 -5.07
N ASP A 132 -12.95 21.94 -5.97
CA ASP A 132 -14.01 21.20 -6.67
C ASP A 132 -13.42 20.09 -7.56
N VAL A 133 -12.36 20.39 -8.32
CA VAL A 133 -11.62 19.38 -9.11
C VAL A 133 -11.15 18.22 -8.24
N VAL A 134 -10.51 18.54 -7.11
CA VAL A 134 -9.98 17.53 -6.18
C VAL A 134 -11.09 16.69 -5.58
N VAL A 135 -12.22 17.30 -5.24
CA VAL A 135 -13.40 16.61 -4.67
C VAL A 135 -14.02 15.67 -5.71
N LYS A 136 -14.24 16.14 -6.94
CA LYS A 136 -14.81 15.35 -8.04
C LYS A 136 -13.90 14.19 -8.45
N ALA A 137 -12.59 14.44 -8.59
CA ALA A 137 -11.61 13.40 -8.89
C ALA A 137 -11.54 12.33 -7.78
N ALA A 138 -11.53 12.76 -6.51
CA ALA A 138 -11.55 11.83 -5.37
C ALA A 138 -12.88 11.06 -5.27
N ALA A 139 -14.01 11.69 -5.57
CA ALA A 139 -15.32 11.03 -5.65
C ALA A 139 -15.34 9.99 -6.76
N LYS A 140 -14.76 10.28 -7.93
CA LYS A 140 -14.66 9.30 -9.02
C LYS A 140 -13.78 8.11 -8.67
N HIS A 141 -12.66 8.37 -7.99
CA HIS A 141 -11.82 7.30 -7.43
C HIS A 141 -12.61 6.41 -6.45
N ALA A 142 -13.37 7.01 -5.55
CA ALA A 142 -14.23 6.28 -4.62
C ALA A 142 -15.32 5.47 -5.34
N GLU A 143 -15.93 6.04 -6.40
CA GLU A 143 -16.93 5.35 -7.22
C GLU A 143 -16.34 4.09 -7.88
N ILE A 144 -15.17 4.21 -8.50
CA ILE A 144 -14.44 3.06 -9.08
C ILE A 144 -14.21 2.01 -7.99
N ARG A 145 -13.77 2.43 -6.80
CA ARG A 145 -13.53 1.52 -5.67
C ARG A 145 -14.78 0.82 -5.15
N CYS A 146 -15.93 1.49 -5.19
CA CYS A 146 -17.20 0.86 -4.82
C CYS A 146 -17.60 -0.24 -5.81
N LYS A 147 -17.32 -0.07 -7.11
CA LYS A 147 -17.63 -1.06 -8.16
C LYS A 147 -16.66 -2.25 -8.20
N ASP A 148 -15.45 -2.05 -7.70
CA ASP A 148 -14.30 -2.96 -7.81
C ASP A 148 -14.45 -4.30 -7.05
N GLY A 149 -15.24 -4.31 -5.98
CA GLY A 149 -15.45 -5.50 -5.16
C GLY A 149 -14.13 -6.11 -4.63
N ARG A 150 -13.87 -7.38 -4.99
CA ARG A 150 -12.68 -8.15 -4.52
C ARG A 150 -11.49 -8.06 -5.48
N GLN A 151 -11.73 -7.68 -6.73
CA GLN A 151 -10.64 -7.40 -7.67
C GLN A 151 -10.12 -6.01 -7.32
N LYS A 152 -8.81 -5.82 -7.34
CA LYS A 152 -8.21 -4.51 -7.06
C LYS A 152 -7.92 -3.86 -8.40
N THR A 153 -8.89 -3.17 -9.00
CA THR A 153 -8.66 -2.41 -10.23
C THR A 153 -7.47 -1.49 -10.03
N LYS A 154 -6.64 -1.44 -11.07
CA LYS A 154 -5.44 -0.63 -11.11
C LYS A 154 -5.81 0.75 -11.60
N VAL A 155 -5.80 1.70 -10.68
CA VAL A 155 -6.18 3.10 -10.95
C VAL A 155 -4.95 3.98 -10.86
N LEU A 156 -4.65 4.69 -11.93
CA LEU A 156 -3.60 5.71 -11.95
C LEU A 156 -4.23 7.09 -11.82
N LEU A 157 -3.76 7.88 -10.86
CA LEU A 157 -4.11 9.28 -10.70
C LEU A 157 -2.94 10.12 -11.23
N LEU A 158 -3.16 10.76 -12.38
CA LEU A 158 -2.21 11.69 -13.00
C LEU A 158 -2.63 13.11 -12.67
N VAL A 159 -1.68 13.88 -12.16
CA VAL A 159 -1.91 15.26 -11.74
C VAL A 159 -0.86 16.16 -12.37
N ASP A 160 -1.30 17.27 -12.94
CA ASP A 160 -0.40 18.20 -13.64
C ASP A 160 0.49 19.05 -12.72
N THR A 161 0.00 19.39 -11.53
CA THR A 161 0.60 20.41 -10.66
C THR A 161 0.74 19.95 -9.22
N ARG A 162 1.85 20.34 -8.60
CA ARG A 162 2.14 20.10 -7.18
C ARG A 162 1.04 20.56 -6.22
N SER A 163 0.32 21.63 -6.55
CA SER A 163 -0.80 22.14 -5.74
C SER A 163 -1.93 21.12 -5.67
N ILE A 164 -2.35 20.58 -6.82
CA ILE A 164 -3.39 19.56 -6.88
C ILE A 164 -2.87 18.26 -6.25
N PHE A 165 -1.59 17.91 -6.48
CA PHE A 165 -1.00 16.70 -5.89
C PHE A 165 -1.06 16.72 -4.36
N LYS A 166 -0.69 17.85 -3.73
CA LYS A 166 -0.77 18.03 -2.27
C LYS A 166 -2.21 17.93 -1.76
N LEU A 167 -3.17 18.53 -2.47
CA LEU A 167 -4.57 18.53 -2.07
C LEU A 167 -5.22 17.16 -2.25
N MET A 168 -4.95 16.47 -3.36
CA MET A 168 -5.35 15.07 -3.58
C MET A 168 -4.79 14.16 -2.49
N LYS A 169 -3.49 14.28 -2.18
CA LYS A 169 -2.86 13.52 -1.09
C LYS A 169 -3.57 13.74 0.25
N LYS A 170 -3.93 14.99 0.56
CA LYS A 170 -4.68 15.34 1.79
C LYS A 170 -6.10 14.77 1.76
N LYS A 171 -6.84 14.98 0.66
CA LYS A 171 -8.24 14.57 0.49
C LYS A 171 -8.41 13.05 0.57
N MET A 172 -7.52 12.32 -0.08
CA MET A 172 -7.52 10.84 -0.07
C MET A 172 -6.84 10.24 1.16
N SER A 173 -6.36 11.07 2.11
CA SER A 173 -5.66 10.63 3.33
C SER A 173 -4.49 9.69 3.07
N ILE A 174 -3.70 9.95 2.02
CA ILE A 174 -2.59 9.07 1.61
C ILE A 174 -1.40 9.31 2.53
N ARG A 175 -1.15 8.35 3.43
CA ARG A 175 -0.01 8.35 4.35
C ARG A 175 0.61 6.95 4.43
N PRO A 176 1.94 6.86 4.59
CA PRO A 176 2.56 5.60 4.95
C PRO A 176 2.10 5.20 6.35
N GLU A 177 1.69 3.96 6.51
CA GLU A 177 1.25 3.41 7.78
C GLU A 177 2.11 2.21 8.16
N MET A 178 2.15 1.91 9.45
CA MET A 178 2.85 0.74 9.94
C MET A 178 2.08 -0.52 9.56
N VAL A 179 2.53 -1.22 8.52
CA VAL A 179 1.92 -2.46 8.06
C VAL A 179 2.56 -3.62 8.80
N LYS A 180 1.77 -4.28 9.64
CA LYS A 180 2.19 -5.52 10.30
C LYS A 180 2.36 -6.61 9.24
N ALA A 181 3.54 -7.22 9.21
CA ALA A 181 3.75 -8.40 8.40
C ALA A 181 2.76 -9.49 8.82
N LYS A 182 2.02 -10.03 7.86
CA LYS A 182 1.03 -11.08 8.12
C LYS A 182 1.79 -12.33 8.58
N SER A 183 1.62 -12.71 9.85
CA SER A 183 2.01 -14.04 10.32
C SER A 183 1.16 -15.08 9.60
N ARG A 184 1.79 -16.13 9.07
CA ARG A 184 1.03 -17.36 8.78
C ARG A 184 0.41 -17.85 10.10
N LEU A 185 -0.85 -18.27 10.06
CA LEU A 185 -1.63 -18.73 11.22
C LEU A 185 -0.77 -19.59 12.16
N GLY A 186 -0.56 -19.12 13.39
CA GLY A 186 0.12 -19.86 14.45
C GLY A 186 1.65 -19.69 14.54
N VAL A 187 2.30 -18.95 13.64
CA VAL A 187 3.75 -18.68 13.70
C VAL A 187 3.98 -17.18 13.73
N GLY A 188 4.53 -16.65 14.82
CA GLY A 188 4.85 -15.23 14.95
C GLY A 188 5.63 -14.74 13.72
N SER A 189 5.19 -13.63 13.13
CA SER A 189 5.93 -13.00 12.03
C SER A 189 7.28 -12.50 12.58
N ALA A 190 8.37 -13.14 12.18
CA ALA A 190 9.72 -12.65 12.47
C ALA A 190 10.04 -11.35 11.70
N LYS A 191 9.24 -11.00 10.69
CA LYS A 191 9.39 -9.75 9.95
C LYS A 191 8.90 -8.58 10.80
N LYS A 192 9.81 -7.62 11.02
CA LYS A 192 9.51 -6.34 11.66
C LYS A 192 8.42 -5.61 10.86
N PRO A 193 7.50 -4.89 11.52
CA PRO A 193 6.55 -4.05 10.82
C PRO A 193 7.29 -2.97 10.02
N GLU A 194 6.81 -2.68 8.82
CA GLU A 194 7.42 -1.72 7.90
C GLU A 194 6.42 -0.59 7.61
N MET A 195 6.94 0.61 7.36
CA MET A 195 6.14 1.75 6.92
C MET A 195 5.82 1.58 5.43
N ALA A 196 4.56 1.33 5.10
CA ALA A 196 4.14 1.13 3.71
C ALA A 196 2.78 1.78 3.45
N TYR A 197 2.52 2.10 2.18
CA TYR A 197 1.19 2.52 1.76
C TYR A 197 0.23 1.33 1.77
N LYS A 198 -1.01 1.55 2.24
CA LYS A 198 -2.04 0.50 2.25
C LYS A 198 -2.61 0.22 0.87
N ASN A 199 -3.19 1.26 0.24
CA ASN A 199 -3.98 1.14 -1.00
C ASN A 199 -3.41 2.01 -2.13
N THR A 200 -3.11 3.27 -1.84
CA THR A 200 -2.59 4.24 -2.82
C THR A 200 -1.14 4.58 -2.52
N GLY A 201 -0.26 4.30 -3.47
CA GLY A 201 1.16 4.69 -3.41
C GLY A 201 1.40 6.09 -3.97
N LEU A 202 2.44 6.75 -3.48
CA LEU A 202 2.93 8.01 -4.04
C LEU A 202 4.17 7.72 -4.88
N VAL A 203 4.17 8.23 -6.10
CA VAL A 203 5.33 8.17 -6.99
C VAL A 203 5.91 9.57 -7.12
N LYS A 204 7.24 9.66 -6.99
CA LYS A 204 7.99 10.89 -7.29
C LYS A 204 8.27 10.94 -8.79
N THR A 205 8.15 12.11 -9.37
CA THR A 205 8.36 12.36 -10.80
C THR A 205 9.47 13.41 -10.97
N PRO A 206 10.21 13.41 -12.09
CA PRO A 206 10.16 12.42 -13.17
C PRO A 206 10.69 11.04 -12.73
N LEU A 207 10.12 9.98 -13.31
CA LEU A 207 10.37 8.61 -12.86
C LEU A 207 11.84 8.18 -13.00
N ASP A 208 12.53 8.67 -14.03
CA ASP A 208 13.92 8.31 -14.32
C ASP A 208 14.87 8.76 -13.20
N ARG A 209 14.66 9.96 -12.66
CA ARG A 209 15.46 10.51 -11.57
C ARG A 209 15.21 9.82 -10.23
N PHE A 210 14.01 9.28 -10.02
CA PHE A 210 13.59 8.71 -8.73
C PHE A 210 13.31 7.21 -8.79
N LYS A 211 13.89 6.51 -9.77
CA LYS A 211 13.64 5.08 -10.02
C LYS A 211 13.80 4.21 -8.78
N ASP A 212 14.86 4.42 -8.01
CA ASP A 212 15.13 3.63 -6.80
C ASP A 212 14.15 3.93 -5.67
N VAL A 213 13.78 5.21 -5.50
CA VAL A 213 12.80 5.64 -4.49
C VAL A 213 11.40 5.09 -4.83
N ASN A 214 11.06 5.03 -6.11
CA ASN A 214 9.76 4.59 -6.59
C ASN A 214 9.65 3.07 -6.72
N LYS A 215 10.78 2.36 -6.85
CA LYS A 215 10.86 0.89 -6.96
C LYS A 215 9.93 0.13 -6.00
N PRO A 216 9.90 0.40 -4.68
CA PRO A 216 8.99 -0.31 -3.76
C PRO A 216 7.50 -0.06 -4.07
N VAL A 217 7.15 1.16 -4.50
CA VAL A 217 5.77 1.54 -4.83
C VAL A 217 5.35 0.88 -6.15
N LEU A 218 6.17 0.99 -7.19
CA LEU A 218 5.89 0.42 -8.51
C LEU A 218 5.83 -1.11 -8.46
N THR A 219 6.72 -1.77 -7.72
CA THR A 219 6.66 -3.23 -7.52
C THR A 219 5.43 -3.64 -6.70
N GLY A 220 5.06 -2.85 -5.69
CA GLY A 220 3.82 -3.01 -4.93
C GLY A 220 2.57 -2.92 -5.81
N PHE A 221 2.56 -1.99 -6.77
CA PHE A 221 1.47 -1.82 -7.73
C PHE A 221 1.45 -2.93 -8.79
N LYS A 222 2.60 -3.29 -9.35
CA LYS A 222 2.74 -4.40 -10.31
C LYS A 222 2.23 -5.73 -9.72
N SER A 223 2.56 -5.98 -8.45
CA SER A 223 2.12 -7.17 -7.70
C SER A 223 0.69 -7.11 -7.13
N GLY A 224 -0.03 -6.00 -7.30
CA GLY A 224 -1.40 -5.83 -6.79
C GLY A 224 -1.52 -5.63 -5.28
N LYS A 225 -0.39 -5.41 -4.57
CA LYS A 225 -0.42 -4.98 -3.17
C LYS A 225 -1.06 -3.61 -3.06
N LEU A 226 -0.59 -2.69 -3.90
CA LEU A 226 -1.19 -1.38 -4.14
C LEU A 226 -2.14 -1.48 -5.32
N SER A 227 -3.27 -0.81 -5.19
CA SER A 227 -4.30 -0.76 -6.21
C SER A 227 -4.36 0.59 -6.91
N SER A 228 -3.77 1.63 -6.30
CA SER A 228 -3.65 2.96 -6.90
C SER A 228 -2.25 3.53 -6.80
N ILE A 229 -1.92 4.38 -7.76
CA ILE A 229 -0.76 5.27 -7.73
C ILE A 229 -1.24 6.71 -7.93
N LEU A 230 -0.68 7.64 -7.17
CA LEU A 230 -0.76 9.07 -7.42
C LEU A 230 0.62 9.56 -7.90
N ALA A 231 0.64 10.21 -9.06
CA ALA A 231 1.83 10.76 -9.70
C ALA A 231 1.57 12.21 -10.14
N GLU A 232 2.59 13.05 -9.97
CA GLU A 232 2.62 14.41 -10.52
C GLU A 232 3.28 14.33 -11.91
N ASP A 233 2.52 13.90 -12.91
CA ASP A 233 3.03 13.66 -14.27
C ASP A 233 1.95 14.03 -15.29
N LEU A 234 2.41 14.42 -16.48
CA LEU A 234 1.58 14.63 -17.67
C LEU A 234 1.65 13.41 -18.61
N SER A 235 2.69 12.58 -18.49
CA SER A 235 2.95 11.47 -19.40
C SER A 235 2.40 10.15 -18.86
N PHE A 236 1.58 9.46 -19.66
CA PHE A 236 1.11 8.11 -19.34
C PHE A 236 2.13 7.01 -19.70
N TYR A 237 3.06 7.31 -20.62
CA TYR A 237 4.02 6.34 -21.17
C TYR A 237 4.73 5.47 -20.11
N PRO A 238 5.27 6.03 -19.00
CA PRO A 238 5.98 5.23 -18.01
C PRO A 238 5.10 4.22 -17.27
N TYR A 239 3.77 4.33 -17.37
CA TYR A 239 2.82 3.50 -16.64
C TYR A 239 2.14 2.42 -17.48
N THR A 240 2.37 2.43 -18.79
CA THR A 240 1.77 1.49 -19.77
C THR A 240 2.02 0.03 -19.38
N GLU A 241 3.22 -0.30 -18.89
CA GLU A 241 3.61 -1.66 -18.47
C GLU A 241 2.81 -2.20 -17.27
N PHE A 242 2.15 -1.34 -16.49
CA PHE A 242 1.49 -1.77 -15.26
C PHE A 242 0.07 -2.32 -15.45
N LYS A 243 -0.43 -2.38 -16.69
CA LYS A 243 -1.81 -2.80 -17.00
C LYS A 243 -2.85 -1.98 -16.23
N VAL A 244 -2.73 -0.66 -16.31
CA VAL A 244 -3.68 0.29 -15.71
C VAL A 244 -5.04 0.12 -16.38
N GLN A 245 -6.12 0.14 -15.60
CA GLN A 245 -7.49 -0.03 -16.10
C GLN A 245 -8.26 1.30 -16.12
N HIS A 246 -8.06 2.13 -15.10
CA HIS A 246 -8.65 3.47 -15.05
C HIS A 246 -7.54 4.51 -14.87
N VAL A 247 -7.63 5.60 -15.63
CA VAL A 247 -6.78 6.79 -15.46
C VAL A 247 -7.69 7.95 -15.07
N ILE A 248 -7.39 8.54 -13.92
CA ILE A 248 -8.01 9.78 -13.45
C ILE A 248 -6.99 10.88 -13.71
N PHE A 249 -7.23 11.68 -14.74
CA PHE A 249 -6.40 12.81 -15.12
C PHE A 249 -6.97 14.09 -14.52
N VAL A 250 -6.13 14.82 -13.80
CA VAL A 250 -6.53 16.03 -13.08
C VAL A 250 -5.59 17.16 -13.46
N ALA A 251 -6.13 18.15 -14.18
CA ALA A 251 -5.36 19.28 -14.66
C ALA A 251 -5.88 20.61 -14.13
N LYS A 252 -4.94 21.50 -13.82
CA LYS A 252 -5.14 22.91 -13.54
C LYS A 252 -5.36 23.72 -14.82
N GLN A 253 -4.69 23.36 -15.91
CA GLN A 253 -4.77 24.06 -17.20
C GLN A 253 -5.41 23.19 -18.28
N ALA A 254 -6.18 23.81 -19.17
CA ALA A 254 -6.80 23.14 -20.32
C ALA A 254 -5.75 22.58 -21.30
N SER A 255 -4.64 23.30 -21.49
CA SER A 255 -3.51 22.88 -22.33
C SER A 255 -2.99 21.49 -21.97
N SER A 256 -2.89 21.16 -20.67
CA SER A 256 -2.46 19.85 -20.20
C SER A 256 -3.41 18.73 -20.63
N ALA A 257 -4.72 19.00 -20.75
CA ALA A 257 -5.71 18.02 -21.21
C ALA A 257 -5.74 17.90 -22.74
N ILE A 258 -5.44 18.99 -23.46
CA ILE A 258 -5.33 19.02 -24.92
C ILE A 258 -4.10 18.23 -25.38
N ASN A 259 -2.97 18.42 -24.71
CA ASN A 259 -1.69 17.78 -25.06
C ASN A 259 -1.55 16.33 -24.56
N LEU A 260 -2.60 15.76 -23.95
CA LEU A 260 -2.56 14.39 -23.45
C LEU A 260 -2.62 13.41 -24.63
N ASP A 261 -1.61 12.54 -24.77
CA ASP A 261 -1.59 11.53 -25.82
C ASP A 261 -2.65 10.43 -25.57
N ARG A 262 -3.76 10.54 -26.28
CA ARG A 262 -4.90 9.62 -26.19
C ARG A 262 -4.62 8.26 -26.82
N ASN A 263 -3.63 8.16 -27.70
CA ASN A 263 -3.28 6.89 -28.33
C ASN A 263 -2.70 5.90 -27.32
N LEU A 264 -2.15 6.38 -26.21
CA LEU A 264 -1.68 5.51 -25.13
C LEU A 264 -2.80 5.07 -24.19
N LEU A 265 -3.99 5.68 -24.29
CA LEU A 265 -5.12 5.50 -23.37
C LEU A 265 -6.27 4.68 -23.97
N ARG A 266 -6.10 4.09 -25.16
CA ARG A 266 -7.18 3.41 -25.92
C ARG A 266 -7.88 2.28 -25.17
N ASN A 267 -7.11 1.52 -24.41
CA ASN A 267 -7.60 0.34 -23.68
C ASN A 267 -7.90 0.65 -22.20
N VAL A 268 -8.00 1.94 -21.85
CA VAL A 268 -8.08 2.43 -20.48
C VAL A 268 -9.29 3.36 -20.34
N GLU A 269 -10.02 3.23 -19.22
CA GLU A 269 -11.09 4.16 -18.91
C GLU A 269 -10.50 5.47 -18.40
N LEU A 270 -10.54 6.50 -19.25
CA LEU A 270 -10.08 7.85 -18.92
C LEU A 270 -11.20 8.68 -18.29
N HIS A 271 -10.90 9.29 -17.14
CA HIS A 271 -11.73 10.30 -16.49
C HIS A 271 -10.92 11.58 -16.32
N SER A 272 -11.32 12.63 -17.03
CA SER A 272 -10.57 13.88 -17.08
C SER A 272 -11.30 15.02 -16.38
N PHE A 273 -10.58 15.73 -15.52
CA PHE A 273 -11.08 16.88 -14.75
C PHE A 273 -10.18 18.10 -14.95
N VAL A 274 -10.75 19.24 -15.33
CA VAL A 274 -10.02 20.49 -15.63
C VAL A 274 -10.66 21.67 -14.88
N ILE A 275 -9.84 22.62 -14.43
CA ILE A 275 -10.31 23.88 -13.81
C ILE A 275 -10.73 24.89 -14.90
N ASP A 276 -11.89 25.51 -14.71
CA ASP A 276 -12.53 26.43 -15.68
C ASP A 276 -12.03 27.90 -15.58
N ASP A 277 -11.33 28.28 -14.50
CA ASP A 277 -10.99 29.69 -14.16
C ASP A 277 -10.25 30.50 -15.25
N LYS A 278 -9.67 29.87 -16.27
CA LYS A 278 -8.83 30.54 -17.30
C LYS A 278 -8.89 29.89 -18.68
N VAL A 279 -9.99 29.24 -19.04
CA VAL A 279 -10.07 28.56 -20.35
C VAL A 279 -10.47 29.58 -21.42
N SER A 280 -9.63 29.75 -22.44
CA SER A 280 -9.97 30.61 -23.58
C SER A 280 -11.06 29.98 -24.46
N GLU A 281 -11.77 30.76 -25.27
CA GLU A 281 -12.77 30.21 -26.20
C GLU A 281 -12.15 29.21 -27.20
N ASP A 282 -10.91 29.44 -27.59
CA ASP A 282 -10.19 28.56 -28.51
C ASP A 282 -9.77 27.25 -27.82
N ASP A 283 -9.35 27.31 -26.55
CA ASP A 283 -9.11 26.11 -25.73
C ASP A 283 -10.39 25.31 -25.51
N LEU A 284 -11.53 25.97 -25.30
CA LEU A 284 -12.84 25.30 -25.18
C LEU A 284 -13.22 24.58 -26.47
N LYS A 285 -13.02 25.21 -27.64
CA LYS A 285 -13.26 24.56 -28.95
C LYS A 285 -12.34 23.36 -29.14
N ALA A 286 -11.05 23.49 -28.82
CA ALA A 286 -10.09 22.39 -28.88
C ALA A 286 -10.50 21.23 -27.94
N LEU A 287 -10.93 21.54 -26.71
CA LEU A 287 -11.42 20.55 -25.76
C LEU A 287 -12.71 19.86 -26.26
N GLN A 288 -13.65 20.58 -26.87
CA GLN A 288 -14.88 20.00 -27.42
C GLN A 288 -14.65 19.14 -28.67
N ALA A 289 -13.58 19.43 -29.43
CA ALA A 289 -13.16 18.57 -30.53
C ALA A 289 -12.73 17.19 -30.01
N ILE A 290 -11.99 17.16 -28.90
CA ILE A 290 -11.35 15.97 -28.36
C ILE A 290 -12.27 15.22 -27.37
N TYR A 291 -12.98 15.93 -26.51
CA TYR A 291 -13.73 15.41 -25.37
C TYR A 291 -15.22 15.73 -25.45
N THR A 292 -16.02 14.92 -24.74
CA THR A 292 -17.41 15.28 -24.45
C THR A 292 -17.41 16.16 -23.20
N VAL A 293 -17.37 17.47 -23.40
CA VAL A 293 -17.27 18.46 -22.33
C VAL A 293 -18.60 18.54 -21.58
N THR A 294 -18.56 18.33 -20.27
CA THR A 294 -19.67 18.54 -19.36
C THR A 294 -19.32 19.69 -18.42
N SER A 295 -20.07 20.80 -18.53
CA SER A 295 -19.97 21.93 -17.62
C SER A 295 -21.01 21.76 -16.50
N THR A 296 -20.62 21.99 -15.25
CA THR A 296 -21.49 21.90 -14.05
C THR A 296 -21.27 23.09 -13.13
#